data_AF-A0A367GC59-F1
#
_entry.id   AF-A0A367GC59-F1
#
_cell.length_a   1.000
_cell.length_b   1.000
_cell.length_c   1.000
_cell.angle_alpha   90.00
_cell.angle_beta   90.00
_cell.angle_gamma   90.00
#
_symmetry.space_group_name_H-M   'P 1'
#
loop_
_entity.id
_entity.type
_entity.pdbx_description
1 polymer ?
#
loop_
_entity_poly.entity_id
_entity_poly.type
_entity_poly.pdbx_seq_one_letter_code
_entity_poly.pdbx_strand_id
1 'polypeptide(L)'
;MRKTVRVLLCMVWLMLCAALPAFGAESAPHVTAETTMAQLRANPAIQGSGYYTYCREMTPLMVERWKNKTLHDYFGDTDRESGIAALNLIIDNYNKGVKVTYQVYTPEEIEHNSSLGCVQLFYYPAETPNAKTAIVVPGNALTATSEMGEGGSTAYELHNRGYAVFVLRYRTFLDLGNNAPLEDLARAVQLVTSLDEELSIHTQGYVLVGYSSGGQLVGVFANKERGYGYYGAAKPGALLLAYPVVNFSEVKIAYQALMDTGNYGWHYYCSSVADLVTDDYPPVFFWYGKDDKVLPWMINQVQGPALQAALEAHKVPYVMKVFESAPHSIGVGYTTDAEGWLTDAVAFWEQQTAA
;
A
#
# COMPACT_ATOMS: atom_id res chain seq x y z
N MET A 1 -17.49 24.44 16.53
CA MET A 1 -16.47 25.04 15.64
C MET A 1 -15.45 24.03 15.07
N ARG A 2 -15.08 22.94 15.78
CA ARG A 2 -14.17 21.90 15.23
C ARG A 2 -14.82 20.88 14.27
N LYS A 3 -16.13 20.64 14.37
CA LYS A 3 -16.86 19.73 13.48
C LYS A 3 -17.13 20.32 12.08
N THR A 4 -17.33 21.64 12.00
CA THR A 4 -17.69 22.32 10.74
C THR A 4 -16.53 22.46 9.76
N VAL A 5 -15.28 22.52 10.24
CA VAL A 5 -14.10 22.62 9.35
C VAL A 5 -13.74 21.27 8.71
N ARG A 6 -13.96 20.13 9.41
CA ARG A 6 -13.77 18.78 8.84
C ARG A 6 -14.85 18.42 7.82
N VAL A 7 -16.09 18.86 8.04
CA VAL A 7 -17.21 18.63 7.12
C VAL A 7 -17.02 19.40 5.81
N LEU A 8 -16.47 20.63 5.83
CA LEU A 8 -16.18 21.36 4.58
C LEU A 8 -15.06 20.74 3.74
N LEU A 9 -14.05 20.11 4.35
CA LEU A 9 -12.99 19.41 3.61
C LEU A 9 -13.45 18.07 3.02
N CYS A 10 -14.40 17.38 3.64
CA CYS A 10 -14.96 16.12 3.11
C CYS A 10 -16.07 16.34 2.07
N MET A 11 -16.91 17.38 2.21
CA MET A 11 -17.99 17.63 1.25
C MET A 11 -17.52 18.17 -0.10
N VAL A 12 -16.37 18.86 -0.17
CA VAL A 12 -15.78 19.29 -1.45
C VAL A 12 -15.28 18.09 -2.27
N TRP A 13 -15.00 16.94 -1.65
CA TRP A 13 -14.54 15.73 -2.33
C TRP A 13 -15.66 14.81 -2.80
N LEU A 14 -16.81 14.80 -2.10
CA LEU A 14 -17.98 13.98 -2.50
C LEU A 14 -18.69 14.51 -3.76
N MET A 15 -18.54 15.79 -4.12
CA MET A 15 -19.21 16.37 -5.30
C MET A 15 -18.44 16.21 -6.63
N LEU A 16 -17.29 15.54 -6.67
CA LEU A 16 -16.54 15.29 -7.91
C LEU A 16 -16.80 13.92 -8.56
N CYS A 17 -17.62 13.06 -7.95
CA CYS A 17 -17.87 11.69 -8.43
C CYS A 17 -18.92 11.56 -9.56
N ALA A 18 -19.24 12.64 -10.28
CA ALA A 18 -20.21 12.59 -11.39
C ALA A 18 -19.76 13.33 -12.66
N ALA A 19 -18.46 13.60 -12.82
CA ALA A 19 -17.96 14.04 -14.13
C ALA A 19 -17.81 12.81 -15.05
N LEU A 20 -18.83 12.57 -15.88
CA LEU A 20 -18.67 11.78 -17.09
C LEU A 20 -17.42 12.29 -17.84
N PRO A 21 -16.61 11.42 -18.48
CA PRO A 21 -15.48 11.88 -19.26
C PRO A 21 -16.01 12.88 -20.29
N ALA A 22 -15.53 14.12 -20.20
CA ALA A 22 -15.81 15.15 -21.18
C ALA A 22 -15.18 14.70 -22.49
N PHE A 23 -15.96 13.97 -23.30
CA PHE A 23 -15.61 13.63 -24.67
C PHE A 23 -15.41 14.94 -25.44
N GLY A 24 -14.14 15.33 -25.60
CA GLY A 24 -13.73 16.58 -26.23
C GLY A 24 -12.57 17.33 -25.54
N ALA A 25 -12.11 16.90 -24.36
CA ALA A 25 -10.92 17.48 -23.74
C ALA A 25 -9.63 16.93 -24.39
N GLU A 26 -8.66 17.82 -24.64
CA GLU A 26 -7.29 17.46 -25.01
C GLU A 26 -6.73 16.46 -23.99
N SER A 27 -6.08 15.38 -24.47
CA SER A 27 -5.51 14.36 -23.58
C SER A 27 -4.61 15.01 -22.53
N ALA A 28 -4.81 14.64 -21.26
CA ALA A 28 -4.04 15.23 -20.19
C ALA A 28 -2.54 14.91 -20.40
N PRO A 29 -1.65 15.90 -20.21
CA PRO A 29 -0.23 15.72 -20.53
C PRO A 29 0.44 14.82 -19.50
N HIS A 30 1.52 14.15 -19.93
CA HIS A 30 2.44 13.47 -19.03
C HIS A 30 3.14 14.45 -18.10
N VAL A 31 3.57 13.91 -16.96
CA VAL A 31 4.43 14.58 -15.99
C VAL A 31 5.88 14.13 -16.15
N THR A 32 6.79 14.99 -15.71
CA THR A 32 8.24 14.76 -15.78
C THR A 32 8.87 15.02 -14.42
N ALA A 33 10.17 14.76 -14.29
CA ALA A 33 10.93 15.06 -13.09
C ALA A 33 10.84 16.56 -12.68
N GLU A 34 10.65 17.47 -13.66
CA GLU A 34 10.52 18.91 -13.44
C GLU A 34 9.10 19.37 -13.08
N THR A 35 8.09 18.51 -13.24
CA THR A 35 6.72 18.83 -12.86
C THR A 35 6.64 19.05 -11.35
N THR A 36 6.08 20.16 -10.90
CA THR A 36 5.84 20.42 -9.48
C THR A 36 4.65 19.65 -8.92
N MET A 37 4.60 19.41 -7.61
CA MET A 37 3.42 18.81 -6.97
C MET A 37 2.14 19.63 -7.21
N ALA A 38 2.24 20.96 -7.30
CA ALA A 38 1.12 21.82 -7.69
C ALA A 38 0.64 21.53 -9.12
N GLN A 39 1.55 21.38 -10.08
CA GLN A 39 1.21 21.04 -11.46
C GLN A 39 0.65 19.61 -11.57
N LEU A 40 1.22 18.65 -10.84
CA LEU A 40 0.69 17.28 -10.77
C LEU A 40 -0.78 17.29 -10.29
N ARG A 41 -1.05 18.00 -9.19
CA ARG A 41 -2.40 18.10 -8.61
C ARG A 41 -3.38 18.91 -9.45
N ALA A 42 -2.89 19.71 -10.38
CA ALA A 42 -3.68 20.43 -11.38
C ALA A 42 -3.86 19.64 -12.68
N ASN A 43 -3.19 18.48 -12.83
CA ASN A 43 -3.32 17.66 -14.03
C ASN A 43 -4.75 17.08 -14.12
N PRO A 44 -5.49 17.30 -15.23
CA PRO A 44 -6.87 16.86 -15.35
C PRO A 44 -7.07 15.36 -15.19
N ALA A 45 -6.12 14.54 -15.66
CA ALA A 45 -6.21 13.09 -15.51
C ALA A 45 -5.97 12.64 -14.07
N ILE A 46 -5.07 13.29 -13.33
CA ILE A 46 -4.87 12.99 -11.91
C ILE A 46 -6.10 13.38 -11.08
N GLN A 47 -6.70 14.54 -11.35
CA GLN A 47 -7.93 14.95 -10.68
C GLN A 47 -9.11 14.05 -11.05
N GLY A 48 -9.30 13.80 -12.34
CA GLY A 48 -10.42 13.03 -12.87
C GLY A 48 -10.35 11.54 -12.55
N SER A 49 -9.14 10.99 -12.40
CA SER A 49 -8.96 9.60 -11.96
C SER A 49 -9.21 9.40 -10.47
N GLY A 50 -9.16 10.47 -9.66
CA GLY A 50 -9.24 10.37 -8.21
C GLY A 50 -7.98 9.80 -7.55
N TYR A 51 -6.85 9.76 -8.26
CA TYR A 51 -5.59 9.25 -7.72
C TYR A 51 -5.07 10.12 -6.55
N TYR A 52 -4.71 9.50 -5.44
CA TYR A 52 -4.26 10.23 -4.25
C TYR A 52 -2.79 10.65 -4.36
N THR A 53 -2.49 11.91 -4.02
CA THR A 53 -1.15 12.52 -4.24
C THR A 53 -0.59 13.27 -3.03
N TYR A 54 -1.11 13.01 -1.82
CA TYR A 54 -0.64 13.64 -0.58
C TYR A 54 0.11 12.62 0.29
N CYS A 55 1.19 12.08 -0.25
CA CYS A 55 1.91 10.92 0.30
C CYS A 55 3.05 11.29 1.27
N ARG A 56 3.40 12.57 1.40
CA ARG A 56 4.40 13.08 2.34
C ARG A 56 3.86 14.17 3.26
N GLU A 57 2.64 14.63 3.02
CA GLU A 57 2.03 15.80 3.63
C GLU A 57 1.14 15.43 4.81
N MET A 58 1.67 15.47 6.03
CA MET A 58 0.89 15.15 7.24
C MET A 58 0.16 16.38 7.81
N THR A 59 0.54 17.59 7.38
CA THR A 59 0.00 18.85 7.91
C THR A 59 -0.16 19.88 6.78
N PRO A 60 -1.02 20.91 6.96
CA PRO A 60 -1.12 22.01 6.00
C PRO A 60 0.22 22.72 5.73
N LEU A 61 1.09 22.82 6.74
CA LEU A 61 2.44 23.38 6.58
C LEU A 61 3.30 22.53 5.65
N MET A 62 3.19 21.20 5.74
CA MET A 62 3.88 20.29 4.83
C MET A 62 3.31 20.37 3.41
N VAL A 63 1.98 20.55 3.27
CA VAL A 63 1.37 20.81 1.96
C VAL A 63 2.00 22.02 1.29
N GLU A 64 2.13 23.14 2.02
CA GLU A 64 2.75 24.35 1.47
C GLU A 64 4.24 24.14 1.17
N ARG A 65 4.96 23.42 2.04
CA ARG A 65 6.38 23.07 1.83
C ARG A 65 6.62 22.27 0.54
N TRP A 66 5.75 21.29 0.26
CA TRP A 66 5.92 20.38 -0.87
C TRP A 66 5.29 20.88 -2.17
N LYS A 67 4.35 21.82 -2.10
CA LYS A 67 3.58 22.32 -3.25
C LYS A 67 4.44 22.71 -4.46
N ASN A 68 5.54 23.43 -4.23
CA ASN A 68 6.43 23.93 -5.30
C ASN A 68 7.64 23.02 -5.54
N LYS A 69 7.71 21.87 -4.88
CA LYS A 69 8.76 20.88 -5.12
C LYS A 69 8.43 20.10 -6.38
N THR A 70 9.46 19.84 -7.18
CA THR A 70 9.38 19.02 -8.39
C THR A 70 9.20 17.55 -8.03
N LEU A 71 8.75 16.71 -8.96
CA LEU A 71 8.69 15.26 -8.75
C LEU A 71 10.10 14.69 -8.51
N HIS A 72 11.14 15.32 -9.08
CA HIS A 72 12.52 15.01 -8.74
C HIS A 72 12.79 15.14 -7.23
N ASP A 73 12.39 16.26 -6.62
CA ASP A 73 12.57 16.54 -5.19
C ASP A 73 11.61 15.74 -4.31
N TYR A 74 10.45 15.37 -4.83
CA TYR A 74 9.41 14.68 -4.07
C TYR A 74 9.68 13.17 -3.96
N PHE A 75 10.12 12.54 -5.04
CA PHE A 75 10.54 11.13 -5.01
C PHE A 75 11.98 10.98 -4.52
N GLY A 76 12.29 9.81 -3.95
CA GLY A 76 13.67 9.45 -3.63
C GLY A 76 14.40 8.98 -4.89
N ASP A 77 15.73 9.04 -4.91
CA ASP A 77 16.52 8.52 -6.04
C ASP A 77 16.23 7.03 -6.32
N THR A 78 15.81 6.30 -5.29
CA THR A 78 15.58 4.85 -5.33
C THR A 78 14.23 4.45 -5.92
N ASP A 79 13.30 5.39 -6.12
CA ASP A 79 11.95 5.13 -6.63
C ASP A 79 11.44 6.15 -7.67
N ARG A 80 12.18 7.24 -7.91
CA ARG A 80 11.75 8.34 -8.79
C ARG A 80 11.34 7.93 -10.19
N GLU A 81 12.15 7.12 -10.86
CA GLU A 81 11.89 6.77 -12.26
C GLU A 81 10.59 5.97 -12.38
N SER A 82 10.46 4.88 -11.62
CA SER A 82 9.23 4.07 -11.59
C SER A 82 8.04 4.87 -11.04
N GLY A 83 8.23 5.75 -10.06
CA GLY A 83 7.18 6.57 -9.49
C GLY A 83 6.60 7.58 -10.49
N ILE A 84 7.44 8.25 -11.28
CA ILE A 84 7.00 9.15 -12.35
C ILE A 84 6.33 8.34 -13.47
N ALA A 85 6.90 7.19 -13.84
CA ALA A 85 6.31 6.32 -14.85
C ALA A 85 4.93 5.78 -14.41
N ALA A 86 4.76 5.46 -13.13
CA ALA A 86 3.49 5.06 -12.54
C ALA A 86 2.42 6.16 -12.68
N LEU A 87 2.78 7.42 -12.40
CA LEU A 87 1.86 8.55 -12.59
C LEU A 87 1.46 8.71 -14.06
N ASN A 88 2.40 8.56 -14.99
CA ASN A 88 2.10 8.63 -16.43
C ASN A 88 1.23 7.47 -16.89
N LEU A 89 1.39 6.27 -16.32
CA LEU A 89 0.51 5.14 -16.59
C LEU A 89 -0.93 5.38 -16.09
N ILE A 90 -1.09 6.04 -14.94
CA ILE A 90 -2.41 6.51 -14.47
C ILE A 90 -3.02 7.51 -15.45
N ILE A 91 -2.23 8.47 -15.92
CA ILE A 91 -2.65 9.48 -16.90
C ILE A 91 -3.07 8.82 -18.22
N ASP A 92 -2.29 7.87 -18.73
CA ASP A 92 -2.57 7.15 -19.96
C ASP A 92 -3.85 6.32 -19.87
N ASN A 93 -4.03 5.61 -18.76
CA ASN A 93 -5.24 4.82 -18.53
C ASN A 93 -6.47 5.71 -18.41
N TYR A 94 -6.38 6.83 -17.71
CA TYR A 94 -7.47 7.82 -17.66
C TYR A 94 -7.81 8.37 -19.05
N ASN A 95 -6.80 8.77 -19.83
CA ASN A 95 -6.98 9.27 -21.19
C ASN A 95 -7.61 8.22 -22.12
N LYS A 96 -7.39 6.92 -21.87
CA LYS A 96 -8.02 5.80 -22.57
C LYS A 96 -9.42 5.44 -22.04
N GLY A 97 -9.91 6.11 -21.00
CA GLY A 97 -11.19 5.81 -20.36
C GLY A 97 -11.18 4.58 -19.45
N VAL A 98 -9.99 4.08 -19.08
CA VAL A 98 -9.83 2.98 -18.14
C VAL A 98 -10.00 3.50 -16.73
N LYS A 99 -10.86 2.85 -15.94
CA LYS A 99 -11.05 3.15 -14.53
C LYS A 99 -9.83 2.70 -13.73
N VAL A 100 -9.19 3.63 -13.03
CA VAL A 100 -7.95 3.38 -12.26
C VAL A 100 -8.12 3.57 -10.75
N THR A 101 -9.29 4.01 -10.27
CA THR A 101 -9.57 4.16 -8.84
C THR A 101 -10.87 3.47 -8.48
N TYR A 102 -10.83 2.67 -7.43
CA TYR A 102 -11.97 1.95 -6.88
C TYR A 102 -12.14 2.33 -5.41
N GLN A 103 -13.32 2.82 -5.06
CA GLN A 103 -13.69 3.02 -3.66
C GLN A 103 -14.00 1.67 -3.02
N VAL A 104 -13.42 1.38 -1.85
CA VAL A 104 -13.59 0.08 -1.18
C VAL A 104 -14.95 -0.04 -0.47
N TYR A 105 -15.45 1.08 0.06
CA TYR A 105 -16.72 1.16 0.78
C TYR A 105 -17.79 1.89 -0.04
N THR A 106 -19.05 1.56 0.17
CA THR A 106 -20.16 2.20 -0.54
C THR A 106 -20.39 3.64 -0.05
N PRO A 107 -21.06 4.50 -0.85
CA PRO A 107 -21.43 5.83 -0.41
C PRO A 107 -22.23 5.85 0.91
N GLU A 108 -23.11 4.87 1.13
CA GLU A 108 -23.92 4.75 2.34
C GLU A 108 -23.05 4.40 3.57
N GLU A 109 -22.08 3.49 3.41
CA GLU A 109 -21.12 3.16 4.47
C GLU A 109 -20.27 4.39 4.83
N ILE A 110 -19.82 5.15 3.82
CA ILE A 110 -19.03 6.37 4.00
C ILE A 110 -19.86 7.48 4.65
N GLU A 111 -21.13 7.61 4.31
CA GLU A 111 -22.04 8.57 4.96
C GLU A 111 -22.18 8.24 6.46
N HIS A 112 -22.31 6.96 6.80
CA HIS A 112 -22.38 6.51 8.19
C HIS A 112 -21.05 6.68 8.94
N ASN A 113 -19.94 6.37 8.27
CA ASN A 113 -18.59 6.50 8.81
C ASN A 113 -17.65 7.15 7.80
N SER A 114 -17.53 8.49 7.89
CA SER A 114 -16.68 9.27 6.99
C SER A 114 -15.19 8.89 6.95
N SER A 115 -14.67 8.18 7.97
CA SER A 115 -13.28 7.67 7.92
C SER A 115 -13.06 6.64 6.81
N LEU A 116 -14.11 5.96 6.36
CA LEU A 116 -14.05 4.97 5.27
C LEU A 116 -13.81 5.62 3.90
N GLY A 117 -14.05 6.93 3.78
CA GLY A 117 -13.93 7.66 2.52
C GLY A 117 -12.49 7.73 1.99
N CYS A 118 -11.48 7.53 2.84
CA CYS A 118 -10.09 7.49 2.37
C CYS A 118 -9.70 6.15 1.73
N VAL A 119 -10.47 5.08 1.95
CA VAL A 119 -10.05 3.72 1.61
C VAL A 119 -10.32 3.40 0.14
N GLN A 120 -9.25 3.31 -0.62
CA GLN A 120 -9.27 3.27 -2.08
C GLN A 120 -8.24 2.28 -2.60
N LEU A 121 -8.52 1.71 -3.77
CA LEU A 121 -7.57 0.95 -4.56
C LEU A 121 -7.23 1.71 -5.83
N PHE A 122 -5.93 1.89 -6.08
CA PHE A 122 -5.44 2.40 -7.36
C PHE A 122 -4.98 1.25 -8.25
N TYR A 123 -5.66 1.09 -9.38
CA TYR A 123 -5.50 -0.03 -10.29
C TYR A 123 -4.52 0.31 -11.43
N TYR A 124 -3.54 -0.59 -11.60
CA TYR A 124 -2.56 -0.60 -12.67
C TYR A 124 -2.81 -1.87 -13.50
N PRO A 125 -3.54 -1.77 -14.63
CA PRO A 125 -3.98 -2.91 -15.42
C PRO A 125 -2.81 -3.62 -16.09
N ALA A 126 -2.82 -4.94 -16.15
CA ALA A 126 -1.90 -5.67 -17.02
C ALA A 126 -2.20 -5.41 -18.50
N GLU A 127 -1.21 -5.60 -19.38
CA GLU A 127 -1.43 -5.51 -20.84
C GLU A 127 -2.17 -6.73 -21.41
N THR A 128 -2.10 -7.88 -20.72
CA THR A 128 -2.70 -9.14 -21.15
C THR A 128 -3.85 -9.58 -20.24
N PRO A 129 -4.92 -10.17 -20.78
CA PRO A 129 -5.99 -10.77 -19.98
C PRO A 129 -5.50 -11.92 -19.10
N ASN A 130 -6.29 -12.23 -18.07
CA ASN A 130 -6.07 -13.26 -17.06
C ASN A 130 -4.71 -13.12 -16.34
N ALA A 131 -4.29 -11.87 -16.12
CA ALA A 131 -3.03 -11.57 -15.45
C ALA A 131 -3.11 -11.86 -13.94
N LYS A 132 -2.06 -12.48 -13.39
CA LYS A 132 -1.93 -12.68 -11.94
C LYS A 132 -2.00 -11.34 -11.19
N THR A 133 -2.63 -11.37 -10.02
CA THR A 133 -2.92 -10.16 -9.25
C THR A 133 -1.94 -9.94 -8.09
N ALA A 134 -1.45 -8.71 -7.96
CA ALA A 134 -0.70 -8.22 -6.81
C ALA A 134 -1.44 -7.08 -6.12
N ILE A 135 -1.44 -7.05 -4.78
CA ILE A 135 -1.95 -5.93 -4.00
C ILE A 135 -0.80 -5.38 -3.16
N VAL A 136 -0.42 -4.14 -3.45
CA VAL A 136 0.63 -3.41 -2.76
C VAL A 136 0.02 -2.64 -1.59
N VAL A 137 0.57 -2.84 -0.40
CA VAL A 137 0.20 -2.17 0.86
C VAL A 137 1.42 -1.35 1.30
N PRO A 138 1.43 -0.03 0.96
CA PRO A 138 2.52 0.86 1.36
C PRO A 138 2.65 0.98 2.86
N GLY A 139 3.82 1.45 3.31
CA GLY A 139 4.00 1.93 4.67
C GLY A 139 3.26 3.23 4.92
N ASN A 140 3.13 3.56 6.20
CA ASN A 140 2.54 4.80 6.68
C ASN A 140 3.35 5.43 7.81
N ALA A 141 3.26 6.75 7.91
CA ALA A 141 3.73 7.51 9.04
C ALA A 141 2.68 8.56 9.41
N LEU A 142 2.18 8.49 10.64
CA LEU A 142 1.03 9.30 11.09
C LEU A 142 -0.13 9.19 10.10
N THR A 143 -0.49 10.28 9.41
CA THR A 143 -1.63 10.37 8.48
C THR A 143 -1.26 10.12 7.02
N ALA A 144 0.02 9.92 6.71
CA ALA A 144 0.49 9.76 5.33
C ALA A 144 0.83 8.31 5.05
N THR A 145 0.46 7.86 3.85
CA THR A 145 0.78 6.56 3.25
C THR A 145 1.62 6.81 2.00
N SER A 146 2.45 5.84 1.60
CA SER A 146 3.36 6.00 0.45
C SER A 146 2.76 5.48 -0.86
N GLU A 147 1.56 5.95 -1.25
CA GLU A 147 0.90 5.43 -2.46
C GLU A 147 1.65 5.75 -3.75
N MET A 148 2.38 6.87 -3.80
CA MET A 148 3.20 7.23 -4.95
C MET A 148 4.54 6.48 -4.95
N GLY A 149 5.30 6.57 -3.85
CA GLY A 149 6.67 6.07 -3.75
C GLY A 149 6.76 4.54 -3.65
N GLU A 150 6.16 3.95 -2.62
CA GLU A 150 6.20 2.50 -2.44
C GLU A 150 5.09 1.81 -3.25
N GLY A 151 3.90 2.38 -3.28
CA GLY A 151 2.76 1.84 -4.02
C GLY A 151 2.97 1.88 -5.54
N GLY A 152 2.91 3.08 -6.11
CA GLY A 152 2.90 3.34 -7.54
C GLY A 152 4.16 2.83 -8.23
N SER A 153 5.35 3.10 -7.67
CA SER A 153 6.62 2.61 -8.23
C SER A 153 6.64 1.09 -8.34
N THR A 154 6.21 0.37 -7.30
CA THR A 154 6.10 -1.10 -7.32
C THR A 154 5.05 -1.57 -8.31
N ALA A 155 3.92 -0.88 -8.37
CA ALA A 155 2.84 -1.21 -9.28
C ALA A 155 3.26 -1.07 -10.73
N TYR A 156 4.02 -0.04 -11.08
CA TYR A 156 4.60 0.13 -12.41
C TYR A 156 5.58 -0.99 -12.76
N GLU A 157 6.47 -1.33 -11.83
CA GLU A 157 7.43 -2.41 -12.00
C GLU A 157 6.76 -3.78 -12.22
N LEU A 158 5.71 -4.09 -11.45
CA LEU A 158 4.95 -5.33 -11.62
C LEU A 158 4.07 -5.30 -12.88
N HIS A 159 3.49 -4.15 -13.22
CA HIS A 159 2.75 -3.96 -14.47
C HIS A 159 3.63 -4.30 -15.69
N ASN A 160 4.86 -3.80 -15.73
CA ASN A 160 5.82 -4.10 -16.81
C ASN A 160 6.20 -5.58 -16.91
N ARG A 161 5.96 -6.37 -15.85
CA ARG A 161 6.17 -7.82 -15.81
C ARG A 161 4.89 -8.61 -16.15
N GLY A 162 3.80 -7.94 -16.50
CA GLY A 162 2.54 -8.56 -16.93
C GLY A 162 1.53 -8.83 -15.81
N TYR A 163 1.71 -8.24 -14.63
CA TYR A 163 0.79 -8.40 -13.50
C TYR A 163 -0.28 -7.30 -13.46
N ALA A 164 -1.47 -7.66 -12.97
CA ALA A 164 -2.49 -6.70 -12.60
C ALA A 164 -2.24 -6.26 -11.15
N VAL A 165 -2.14 -4.95 -10.90
CA VAL A 165 -1.69 -4.46 -9.59
C VAL A 165 -2.66 -3.46 -8.99
N PHE A 166 -2.91 -3.59 -7.69
CA PHE A 166 -3.70 -2.64 -6.92
C PHE A 166 -2.86 -2.06 -5.79
N VAL A 167 -2.84 -0.74 -5.64
CA VAL A 167 -2.22 -0.06 -4.49
C VAL A 167 -3.32 0.31 -3.51
N LEU A 168 -3.24 -0.20 -2.28
CA LEU A 168 -4.20 0.10 -1.22
C LEU A 168 -3.83 1.39 -0.49
N ARG A 169 -4.78 2.32 -0.44
CA ARG A 169 -4.85 3.37 0.56
C ARG A 169 -5.83 2.95 1.64
N TYR A 170 -5.39 2.99 2.89
CA TYR A 170 -6.15 2.51 4.05
C TYR A 170 -6.23 3.58 5.15
N ARG A 171 -7.10 3.38 6.14
CA ARG A 171 -7.24 4.29 7.29
C ARG A 171 -5.94 4.35 8.07
N THR A 172 -5.53 5.56 8.47
CA THR A 172 -4.30 5.80 9.23
C THR A 172 -4.52 6.77 10.38
N PHE A 173 -3.49 6.95 11.21
CA PHE A 173 -3.49 7.82 12.38
C PHE A 173 -4.67 7.56 13.35
N LEU A 174 -5.52 8.56 13.63
CA LEU A 174 -6.60 8.43 14.60
C LEU A 174 -7.73 7.51 14.13
N ASP A 175 -7.76 7.14 12.85
CA ASP A 175 -8.76 6.24 12.28
C ASP A 175 -8.30 4.77 12.28
N LEU A 176 -7.16 4.45 12.93
CA LEU A 176 -6.58 3.10 13.03
C LEU A 176 -7.25 2.19 14.07
N GLY A 177 -8.05 2.76 14.98
CA GLY A 177 -8.62 2.04 16.12
C GLY A 177 -9.53 0.88 15.70
N ASN A 178 -9.77 -0.06 16.61
CA ASN A 178 -10.59 -1.25 16.39
C ASN A 178 -10.19 -2.09 15.18
N ASN A 179 -8.88 -2.19 14.89
CA ASN A 179 -8.35 -2.95 13.75
C ASN A 179 -8.84 -2.49 12.37
N ALA A 180 -9.21 -1.21 12.25
CA ALA A 180 -9.65 -0.61 10.99
C ALA A 180 -8.78 -0.95 9.76
N PRO A 181 -7.42 -0.94 9.83
CA PRO A 181 -6.59 -1.31 8.68
C PRO A 181 -6.72 -2.76 8.23
N LEU A 182 -6.95 -3.70 9.16
CA LEU A 182 -7.15 -5.10 8.81
C LEU A 182 -8.50 -5.28 8.09
N GLU A 183 -9.52 -4.56 8.55
CA GLU A 183 -10.82 -4.52 7.88
C GLU A 183 -10.69 -3.89 6.48
N ASP A 184 -9.95 -2.79 6.34
CA ASP A 184 -9.72 -2.13 5.05
C ASP A 184 -9.03 -3.06 4.06
N LEU A 185 -7.97 -3.76 4.49
CA LEU A 185 -7.27 -4.73 3.68
C LEU A 185 -8.17 -5.92 3.31
N ALA A 186 -8.97 -6.43 4.25
CA ALA A 186 -9.92 -7.50 3.97
C ALA A 186 -10.96 -7.11 2.92
N ARG A 187 -11.56 -5.92 3.07
CA ARG A 187 -12.56 -5.36 2.15
C ARG A 187 -11.94 -5.09 0.78
N ALA A 188 -10.69 -4.62 0.74
CA ALA A 188 -9.92 -4.46 -0.48
C ALA A 188 -9.70 -5.80 -1.22
N VAL A 189 -9.25 -6.84 -0.51
CA VAL A 189 -9.08 -8.19 -1.09
C VAL A 189 -10.42 -8.73 -1.63
N GLN A 190 -11.51 -8.56 -0.89
CA GLN A 190 -12.84 -8.97 -1.33
C GLN A 190 -13.28 -8.22 -2.60
N LEU A 191 -13.06 -6.91 -2.65
CA LEU A 191 -13.38 -6.10 -3.83
C LEU A 191 -12.55 -6.55 -5.05
N VAL A 192 -11.22 -6.70 -4.90
CA VAL A 192 -10.35 -7.18 -5.98
C VAL A 192 -10.79 -8.57 -6.47
N THR A 193 -11.13 -9.48 -5.55
CA THR A 193 -11.66 -10.81 -5.89
C THR A 193 -12.97 -10.73 -6.67
N SER A 194 -13.85 -9.79 -6.34
CA SER A 194 -15.12 -9.59 -7.05
C SER A 194 -14.96 -9.00 -8.46
N LEU A 195 -13.81 -8.38 -8.73
CA LEU A 195 -13.47 -7.76 -10.03
C LEU A 195 -12.71 -8.72 -10.96
N ASP A 196 -12.50 -9.98 -10.56
CA ASP A 196 -11.70 -10.98 -11.29
C ASP A 196 -12.14 -11.12 -12.76
N GLU A 197 -13.43 -11.41 -12.98
CA GLU A 197 -14.00 -11.53 -14.32
C GLU A 197 -14.09 -10.17 -15.04
N GLU A 198 -14.52 -9.11 -14.35
CA GLU A 198 -14.71 -7.77 -14.93
C GLU A 198 -13.42 -7.22 -15.52
N LEU A 199 -12.31 -7.38 -14.80
CA LEU A 199 -11.00 -6.85 -15.19
C LEU A 199 -10.14 -7.87 -15.93
N SER A 200 -10.65 -9.09 -16.14
CA SER A 200 -9.89 -10.19 -16.71
C SER A 200 -8.56 -10.38 -15.99
N ILE A 201 -8.59 -10.52 -14.66
CA ILE A 201 -7.42 -10.76 -13.80
C ILE A 201 -7.53 -12.16 -13.17
N HIS A 202 -6.48 -12.62 -12.49
CA HIS A 202 -6.45 -13.90 -11.82
C HIS A 202 -6.08 -13.73 -10.35
N THR A 203 -7.08 -13.82 -9.48
CA THR A 203 -6.94 -13.55 -8.04
C THR A 203 -6.61 -14.80 -7.22
N GLN A 204 -6.70 -16.00 -7.78
CA GLN A 204 -6.21 -17.20 -7.10
C GLN A 204 -4.69 -17.14 -6.97
N GLY A 205 -4.20 -17.32 -5.74
CA GLY A 205 -2.77 -17.21 -5.46
C GLY A 205 -2.20 -15.79 -5.56
N TYR A 206 -3.05 -14.75 -5.45
CA TYR A 206 -2.61 -13.36 -5.43
C TYR A 206 -1.52 -13.10 -4.37
N VAL A 207 -0.70 -12.07 -4.59
CA VAL A 207 0.36 -11.70 -3.67
C VAL A 207 0.04 -10.40 -2.93
N LEU A 208 0.42 -10.34 -1.66
CA LEU A 208 0.48 -9.09 -0.90
C LEU A 208 1.92 -8.58 -0.86
N VAL A 209 2.14 -7.35 -1.33
CA VAL A 209 3.44 -6.67 -1.25
C VAL A 209 3.38 -5.62 -0.16
N GLY A 210 4.05 -5.87 0.97
CA GLY A 210 3.97 -5.02 2.16
C GLY A 210 5.26 -4.26 2.42
N TYR A 211 5.15 -2.96 2.68
CA TYR A 211 6.28 -2.10 3.02
C TYR A 211 6.20 -1.59 4.45
N SER A 212 7.30 -1.63 5.22
CA SER A 212 7.35 -1.04 6.56
C SER A 212 6.12 -1.43 7.43
N SER A 213 5.31 -0.48 7.90
CA SER A 213 4.06 -0.75 8.64
C SER A 213 2.98 -1.47 7.82
N GLY A 214 2.94 -1.27 6.49
CA GLY A 214 2.13 -2.08 5.58
C GLY A 214 2.60 -3.53 5.56
N GLY A 215 3.90 -3.78 5.74
CA GLY A 215 4.48 -5.11 5.96
C GLY A 215 3.95 -5.78 7.23
N GLN A 216 3.80 -5.01 8.31
CA GLN A 216 3.15 -5.48 9.53
C GLN A 216 1.69 -5.86 9.28
N LEU A 217 0.96 -4.99 8.58
CA LEU A 217 -0.46 -5.16 8.31
C LEU A 217 -0.74 -6.43 7.50
N VAL A 218 -0.01 -6.63 6.39
CA VAL A 218 -0.17 -7.85 5.57
C VAL A 218 0.30 -9.10 6.31
N GLY A 219 1.32 -8.97 7.18
CA GLY A 219 1.78 -10.06 8.03
C GLY A 219 0.73 -10.51 9.05
N VAL A 220 0.06 -9.58 9.72
CA VAL A 220 -1.06 -9.92 10.60
C VAL A 220 -2.24 -10.48 9.80
N PHE A 221 -2.55 -9.87 8.66
CA PHE A 221 -3.65 -10.31 7.79
C PHE A 221 -3.46 -11.72 7.24
N ALA A 222 -2.22 -12.18 7.05
CA ALA A 222 -1.92 -13.52 6.56
C ALA A 222 -2.23 -14.65 7.55
N ASN A 223 -2.51 -14.34 8.82
CA ASN A 223 -2.95 -15.32 9.80
C ASN A 223 -4.45 -15.66 9.63
N LYS A 224 -4.81 -16.95 9.75
CA LYS A 224 -6.19 -17.39 9.58
C LYS A 224 -7.14 -16.89 10.67
N GLU A 225 -6.73 -16.93 11.93
CA GLU A 225 -7.59 -16.63 13.09
C GLU A 225 -7.75 -15.13 13.37
N ARG A 226 -6.78 -14.31 12.94
CA ARG A 226 -6.74 -12.87 13.19
C ARG A 226 -6.83 -12.02 11.93
N GLY A 227 -6.59 -12.61 10.76
CA GLY A 227 -6.53 -11.93 9.48
C GLY A 227 -7.57 -12.49 8.50
N TYR A 228 -7.12 -12.98 7.34
CA TYR A 228 -7.97 -13.32 6.21
C TYR A 228 -9.17 -14.21 6.60
N GLY A 229 -8.96 -15.23 7.43
CA GLY A 229 -10.02 -16.15 7.83
C GLY A 229 -11.05 -15.51 8.76
N TYR A 230 -10.60 -14.64 9.67
CA TYR A 230 -11.47 -13.88 10.57
C TYR A 230 -12.37 -12.90 9.80
N TYR A 231 -11.81 -12.21 8.80
CA TYR A 231 -12.53 -11.22 7.99
C TYR A 231 -13.24 -11.80 6.76
N GLY A 232 -13.18 -13.12 6.54
CA GLY A 232 -13.80 -13.78 5.39
C GLY A 232 -13.21 -13.36 4.04
N ALA A 233 -11.91 -13.09 4.00
CA ALA A 233 -11.15 -12.80 2.78
C ALA A 233 -10.37 -14.04 2.32
N ALA A 234 -9.99 -14.06 1.04
CA ALA A 234 -9.17 -15.15 0.48
C ALA A 234 -7.76 -15.13 1.07
N LYS A 235 -7.20 -16.32 1.35
CA LYS A 235 -5.80 -16.46 1.78
C LYS A 235 -4.85 -15.98 0.66
N PRO A 236 -3.86 -15.13 0.94
CA PRO A 236 -2.85 -14.76 -0.05
C PRO A 236 -1.95 -15.97 -0.40
N GLY A 237 -1.50 -16.02 -1.65
CA GLY A 237 -0.60 -17.06 -2.17
C GLY A 237 0.84 -16.92 -1.66
N ALA A 238 1.29 -15.69 -1.45
CA ALA A 238 2.58 -15.37 -0.85
C ALA A 238 2.57 -13.95 -0.26
N LEU A 239 3.55 -13.64 0.59
CA LEU A 239 3.86 -12.29 1.05
C LEU A 239 5.23 -11.86 0.53
N LEU A 240 5.33 -10.66 -0.05
CA LEU A 240 6.60 -10.03 -0.42
C LEU A 240 6.80 -8.78 0.43
N LEU A 241 7.76 -8.82 1.35
CA LEU A 241 7.91 -7.81 2.39
C LEU A 241 9.23 -7.05 2.24
N ALA A 242 9.13 -5.72 2.11
CA ALA A 242 10.28 -4.84 2.05
C ALA A 242 10.40 -4.07 3.36
N TYR A 243 11.55 -4.26 4.03
CA TYR A 243 11.89 -3.71 5.36
C TYR A 243 10.69 -3.70 6.33
N PRO A 244 10.00 -4.84 6.52
CA PRO A 244 8.75 -4.87 7.25
C PRO A 244 8.97 -4.51 8.73
N VAL A 245 8.03 -3.75 9.27
CA VAL A 245 7.83 -3.75 10.71
C VAL A 245 7.21 -5.09 11.08
N VAL A 246 7.85 -5.85 11.95
CA VAL A 246 7.33 -7.12 12.47
C VAL A 246 6.69 -6.90 13.83
N ASN A 247 7.24 -5.99 14.64
CA ASN A 247 6.70 -5.68 15.97
C ASN A 247 6.76 -4.17 16.25
N PHE A 248 5.63 -3.60 16.70
CA PHE A 248 5.46 -2.18 17.04
C PHE A 248 5.85 -1.84 18.50
N SER A 249 6.84 -2.54 19.06
CA SER A 249 7.20 -2.54 20.50
C SER A 249 7.18 -1.15 21.17
N GLU A 250 7.65 -0.13 20.46
CA GLU A 250 7.82 1.25 20.90
C GLU A 250 6.55 2.11 20.84
N VAL A 251 5.58 1.76 19.98
CA VAL A 251 4.33 2.54 19.80
C VAL A 251 3.10 1.87 20.39
N LYS A 252 3.15 0.60 20.84
CA LYS A 252 1.96 -0.12 21.38
C LYS A 252 1.19 0.67 22.44
N ILE A 253 1.91 1.22 23.43
CA ILE A 253 1.29 1.99 24.53
C ILE A 253 0.67 3.29 23.99
N ALA A 254 1.36 3.96 23.07
CA ALA A 254 0.85 5.19 22.47
C ALA A 254 -0.40 4.93 21.61
N TYR A 255 -0.40 3.85 20.83
CA TYR A 255 -1.54 3.45 20.00
C TYR A 255 -2.75 3.09 20.88
N GLN A 256 -2.55 2.27 21.91
CA GLN A 256 -3.60 1.95 22.88
C GLN A 256 -4.16 3.20 23.56
N ALA A 257 -3.30 4.16 23.93
CA ALA A 257 -3.72 5.36 24.63
C ALA A 257 -4.45 6.37 23.72
N LEU A 258 -4.10 6.45 22.43
CA LEU A 258 -4.59 7.47 21.50
C LEU A 258 -5.70 6.99 20.56
N MET A 259 -5.64 5.72 20.13
CA MET A 259 -6.49 5.15 19.08
C MET A 259 -7.57 4.23 19.67
N ASP A 260 -7.26 3.52 20.75
CA ASP A 260 -8.13 2.51 21.38
C ASP A 260 -8.37 2.79 22.87
N THR A 261 -8.47 4.07 23.25
CA THR A 261 -8.70 4.44 24.65
C THR A 261 -9.97 3.78 25.18
N GLY A 262 -9.82 2.93 26.21
CA GLY A 262 -10.94 2.21 26.81
C GLY A 262 -11.37 0.94 26.06
N ASN A 263 -10.76 0.62 24.91
CA ASN A 263 -10.91 -0.67 24.23
C ASN A 263 -9.67 -1.55 24.50
N TYR A 264 -9.79 -2.43 25.49
CA TYR A 264 -8.72 -3.35 25.92
C TYR A 264 -8.77 -4.72 25.21
N GLY A 265 -9.54 -4.82 24.12
CA GLY A 265 -9.52 -5.99 23.25
C GLY A 265 -8.18 -6.17 22.54
N TRP A 266 -8.04 -7.27 21.78
CA TRP A 266 -6.87 -7.47 20.94
C TRP A 266 -6.89 -6.49 19.75
N HIS A 267 -5.75 -5.84 19.52
CA HIS A 267 -5.51 -5.00 18.36
C HIS A 267 -4.34 -5.52 17.53
N TYR A 268 -4.32 -5.19 16.24
CA TYR A 268 -3.35 -5.69 15.27
C TYR A 268 -1.90 -5.32 15.65
N TYR A 269 -1.70 -4.17 16.29
CA TYR A 269 -0.40 -3.73 16.80
C TYR A 269 0.00 -4.39 18.12
N CYS A 270 -0.90 -5.13 18.80
CA CYS A 270 -0.56 -5.85 20.03
C CYS A 270 0.38 -7.03 19.76
N SER A 271 0.19 -7.72 18.63
CA SER A 271 0.98 -8.90 18.24
C SER A 271 2.19 -8.52 17.39
N SER A 272 3.26 -9.30 17.53
CA SER A 272 4.29 -9.39 16.49
C SER A 272 3.74 -10.20 15.31
N VAL A 273 4.15 -9.90 14.08
CA VAL A 273 3.88 -10.80 12.94
C VAL A 273 4.46 -12.19 13.21
N ALA A 274 5.62 -12.26 13.84
CA ALA A 274 6.26 -13.52 14.23
C ALA A 274 5.39 -14.38 15.16
N ASP A 275 4.60 -13.75 16.05
CA ASP A 275 3.72 -14.47 16.99
C ASP A 275 2.49 -15.08 16.29
N LEU A 276 2.20 -14.65 15.07
CA LEU A 276 1.03 -15.05 14.28
C LEU A 276 1.38 -16.00 13.13
N VAL A 277 2.66 -16.35 12.97
CA VAL A 277 3.06 -17.40 12.04
C VAL A 277 2.53 -18.74 12.53
N THR A 278 1.98 -19.52 11.61
CA THR A 278 1.40 -20.85 11.82
C THR A 278 1.89 -21.81 10.74
N ASP A 279 1.66 -23.11 10.92
CA ASP A 279 2.03 -24.13 9.91
C ASP A 279 1.31 -23.91 8.57
N ASP A 280 0.14 -23.25 8.58
CA ASP A 280 -0.65 -22.90 7.40
C ASP A 280 -0.40 -21.46 6.91
N TYR A 281 0.63 -20.77 7.40
CA TYR A 281 0.95 -19.41 6.98
C TYR A 281 1.44 -19.37 5.51
N PRO A 282 1.16 -18.31 4.73
CA PRO A 282 1.64 -18.18 3.36
C PRO A 282 3.18 -18.14 3.28
N PRO A 283 3.78 -18.63 2.18
CA PRO A 283 5.19 -18.43 1.90
C PRO A 283 5.60 -16.96 1.91
N VAL A 284 6.80 -16.66 2.42
CA VAL A 284 7.25 -15.27 2.66
C VAL A 284 8.60 -14.99 1.99
N PHE A 285 8.64 -13.99 1.12
CA PHE A 285 9.88 -13.31 0.75
C PHE A 285 10.00 -12.06 1.62
N PHE A 286 11.13 -11.84 2.29
CA PHE A 286 11.35 -10.58 2.99
C PHE A 286 12.79 -10.11 2.96
N TRP A 287 12.98 -8.80 3.06
CA TRP A 287 14.31 -8.22 3.13
C TRP A 287 14.37 -6.97 3.99
N TYR A 288 15.56 -6.60 4.44
CA TYR A 288 15.86 -5.32 5.07
C TYR A 288 17.36 -4.98 4.91
N GLY A 289 17.73 -3.71 5.02
CA GLY A 289 19.13 -3.28 5.01
C GLY A 289 19.75 -3.23 6.41
N LYS A 290 21.07 -3.42 6.49
CA LYS A 290 21.83 -3.23 7.75
C LYS A 290 21.99 -1.76 8.12
N ASP A 291 21.95 -0.87 7.12
CA ASP A 291 21.97 0.58 7.29
C ASP A 291 20.57 1.20 7.47
N ASP A 292 19.52 0.37 7.58
CA ASP A 292 18.21 0.78 8.05
C ASP A 292 18.29 1.30 9.49
N LYS A 293 17.92 2.55 9.70
CA LYS A 293 17.97 3.23 11.01
C LYS A 293 16.64 3.19 11.76
N VAL A 294 15.56 2.79 11.10
CA VAL A 294 14.20 2.74 11.67
C VAL A 294 14.00 1.42 12.42
N LEU A 295 14.32 0.28 11.80
CA LEU A 295 14.17 -1.03 12.45
C LEU A 295 14.98 -1.18 13.76
N PRO A 296 16.23 -0.66 13.87
CA PRO A 296 16.97 -0.68 15.13
C PRO A 296 16.32 0.13 16.24
N TRP A 297 15.68 1.25 15.90
CA TRP A 297 14.91 2.05 16.85
C TRP A 297 13.71 1.27 17.40
N MET A 298 13.13 0.37 16.60
CA MET A 298 12.04 -0.54 16.96
C MET A 298 12.52 -1.89 17.53
N ILE A 299 13.78 -1.96 17.99
CA ILE A 299 14.41 -3.16 18.58
C ILE A 299 14.65 -4.27 17.52
N ASN A 300 15.81 -4.25 16.87
CA ASN A 300 16.18 -5.19 15.79
C ASN A 300 15.86 -6.68 16.06
N GLN A 301 16.06 -7.17 17.28
CA GLN A 301 15.88 -8.60 17.61
C GLN A 301 14.43 -9.07 17.47
N VAL A 302 13.44 -8.17 17.58
CA VAL A 302 12.03 -8.49 17.41
C VAL A 302 11.50 -8.15 16.01
N GLN A 303 12.41 -7.82 15.07
CA GLN A 303 12.10 -7.50 13.68
C GLN A 303 12.35 -8.70 12.76
N GLY A 304 13.17 -8.53 11.71
CA GLY A 304 13.51 -9.59 10.76
C GLY A 304 14.00 -10.91 11.37
N PRO A 305 14.91 -10.90 12.37
CA PRO A 305 15.36 -12.13 13.03
C PRO A 305 14.23 -12.93 13.71
N ALA A 306 13.26 -12.24 14.33
CA ALA A 306 12.12 -12.90 14.96
C ALA A 306 11.18 -13.52 13.92
N LEU A 307 10.95 -12.83 12.79
CA LEU A 307 10.16 -13.37 11.68
C LEU A 307 10.85 -14.60 11.07
N GLN A 308 12.16 -14.55 10.85
CA GLN A 308 12.94 -15.69 10.37
C GLN A 308 12.76 -16.91 11.29
N ALA A 309 12.99 -16.73 12.59
CA ALA A 309 12.90 -17.82 13.57
C ALA A 309 11.48 -18.44 13.62
N ALA A 310 10.44 -17.63 13.50
CA ALA A 310 9.06 -18.11 13.45
C ALA A 310 8.75 -18.90 12.18
N LEU A 311 9.18 -18.41 11.01
CA LEU A 311 9.01 -19.11 9.72
C LEU A 311 9.75 -20.46 9.72
N GLU A 312 10.96 -20.52 10.29
CA GLU A 312 11.73 -21.76 10.46
C GLU A 312 11.01 -22.75 11.39
N ALA A 313 10.51 -22.28 12.54
CA ALA A 313 9.83 -23.12 13.52
C ALA A 313 8.56 -23.77 12.96
N HIS A 314 7.80 -23.03 12.15
CA HIS A 314 6.57 -23.48 11.50
C HIS A 314 6.79 -24.11 10.12
N LYS A 315 8.05 -24.21 9.66
CA LYS A 315 8.43 -24.78 8.36
C LYS A 315 7.73 -24.11 7.17
N VAL A 316 7.47 -22.82 7.29
CA VAL A 316 6.89 -22.00 6.22
C VAL A 316 7.98 -21.71 5.18
N PRO A 317 7.76 -21.96 3.87
CA PRO A 317 8.74 -21.64 2.85
C PRO A 317 9.05 -20.14 2.85
N TYR A 318 10.33 -19.78 2.89
CA TYR A 318 10.71 -18.38 2.89
C TYR A 318 12.03 -18.11 2.17
N VAL A 319 12.19 -16.87 1.72
CA VAL A 319 13.47 -16.29 1.29
C VAL A 319 13.70 -15.03 2.11
N MET A 320 14.87 -14.93 2.72
CA MET A 320 15.31 -13.76 3.46
C MET A 320 16.54 -13.15 2.79
N LYS A 321 16.53 -11.84 2.58
CA LYS A 321 17.71 -11.08 2.15
C LYS A 321 18.05 -9.98 3.15
N VAL A 322 19.33 -9.86 3.49
CA VAL A 322 19.84 -8.77 4.32
C VAL A 322 20.91 -8.05 3.52
N PHE A 323 20.62 -6.82 3.12
CA PHE A 323 21.50 -6.01 2.28
C PHE A 323 22.45 -5.16 3.13
N GLU A 324 23.65 -4.85 2.62
CA GLU A 324 24.59 -4.00 3.34
C GLU A 324 24.15 -2.53 3.27
N SER A 325 23.79 -2.05 2.07
CA SER A 325 23.25 -0.72 1.85
C SER A 325 21.88 -0.74 1.19
N ALA A 326 20.85 -0.64 2.01
CA ALA A 326 19.45 -0.52 1.61
C ALA A 326 18.67 0.18 2.74
N PRO A 327 18.71 1.52 2.83
CA PRO A 327 18.10 2.25 3.94
C PRO A 327 16.57 2.11 3.94
N HIS A 328 15.94 2.52 5.05
CA HIS A 328 14.48 2.46 5.16
C HIS A 328 13.78 3.35 4.13
N SER A 329 12.58 2.95 3.70
CA SER A 329 11.70 3.71 2.81
C SER A 329 12.29 4.00 1.41
N ILE A 330 12.87 2.98 0.77
CA ILE A 330 13.47 3.08 -0.58
C ILE A 330 12.63 2.48 -1.72
N GLY A 331 11.45 1.94 -1.42
CA GLY A 331 10.53 1.41 -2.44
C GLY A 331 11.16 0.29 -3.27
N VAL A 332 11.24 0.50 -4.59
CA VAL A 332 11.84 -0.46 -5.54
C VAL A 332 13.36 -0.61 -5.37
N GLY A 333 14.00 0.34 -4.68
CA GLY A 333 15.38 0.18 -4.22
C GLY A 333 16.46 0.41 -5.29
N TYR A 334 16.15 1.14 -6.36
CA TYR A 334 17.17 1.49 -7.38
C TYR A 334 18.38 2.19 -6.75
N THR A 335 19.55 1.98 -7.33
CA THR A 335 20.83 2.56 -6.87
C THR A 335 21.29 2.10 -5.49
N THR A 336 20.70 1.02 -4.97
CA THR A 336 21.08 0.39 -3.68
C THR A 336 21.39 -1.10 -3.87
N ASP A 337 21.87 -1.79 -2.84
CA ASP A 337 22.09 -3.23 -2.89
C ASP A 337 20.79 -4.03 -3.06
N ALA A 338 19.65 -3.42 -2.74
CA ALA A 338 18.33 -4.00 -2.92
C ALA A 338 17.82 -3.90 -4.36
N GLU A 339 18.53 -3.24 -5.27
CA GLU A 339 18.10 -3.16 -6.67
C GLU A 339 17.84 -4.55 -7.26
N GLY A 340 16.66 -4.72 -7.88
CA GLY A 340 16.24 -6.01 -8.43
C GLY A 340 15.59 -6.96 -7.44
N TRP A 341 15.44 -6.60 -6.15
CA TRP A 341 14.79 -7.46 -5.15
C TRP A 341 13.41 -7.93 -5.58
N LEU A 342 12.65 -7.08 -6.27
CA LEU A 342 11.29 -7.39 -6.74
C LEU A 342 11.28 -8.49 -7.78
N THR A 343 12.33 -8.59 -8.61
CA THR A 343 12.48 -9.70 -9.58
C THR A 343 12.64 -11.04 -8.85
N ASP A 344 13.47 -11.08 -7.81
CA ASP A 344 13.66 -12.30 -7.00
C ASP A 344 12.38 -12.66 -6.22
N ALA A 345 11.70 -11.64 -5.68
CA ALA A 345 10.47 -11.79 -4.94
C ALA A 345 9.33 -12.35 -5.82
N VAL A 346 9.23 -11.87 -7.07
CA VAL A 346 8.28 -12.39 -8.07
C VAL A 346 8.64 -13.82 -8.46
N ALA A 347 9.91 -14.15 -8.69
CA ALA A 347 10.33 -15.52 -9.00
C ALA A 347 9.97 -16.49 -7.86
N PHE A 348 10.16 -16.07 -6.61
CA PHE A 348 9.70 -16.82 -5.44
C PHE A 348 8.18 -17.01 -5.45
N TRP A 349 7.40 -15.93 -5.64
CA TRP A 349 5.94 -16.01 -5.69
C TRP A 349 5.45 -16.98 -6.77
N GLU A 350 6.01 -16.90 -7.99
CA GLU A 350 5.66 -17.80 -9.09
C GLU A 350 5.95 -19.25 -8.73
N GLN A 351 7.11 -19.54 -8.13
CA GLN A 351 7.46 -20.89 -7.69
C GLN A 351 6.48 -21.45 -6.66
N GLN A 352 6.04 -20.62 -5.70
CA GLN A 352 5.16 -21.05 -4.62
C GLN A 352 3.70 -21.18 -5.04
N THR A 353 3.32 -20.58 -6.17
CA THR A 353 1.94 -20.57 -6.69
C THR A 353 1.80 -21.27 -8.03
N ALA A 354 2.84 -21.98 -8.48
CA ALA A 354 2.76 -22.92 -9.59
C ALA A 354 1.89 -24.12 -9.18
N ALA A 355 0.92 -24.46 -10.03
CA ALA A 355 -0.06 -25.53 -9.80
C ALA A 355 0.57 -26.93 -9.82
#